data_AF-A0A936LYJ7-F1
#
_entry.id   AF-A0A936LYJ7-F1
#
_cell.length_a   1.000
_cell.length_b   1.000
_cell.length_c   1.000
_cell.angle_alpha   90.00
_cell.angle_beta   90.00
_cell.angle_gamma   90.00
#
_symmetry.space_group_name_H-M   'P 1'
#
loop_
_entity.id
_entity.type
_entity.pdbx_description
1 polymer ?
#
loop_
_entity_poly.entity_id
_entity_poly.type
_entity_poly.pdbx_seq_one_letter_code
_entity_poly.pdbx_strand_id
1 'polypeptide(L)'
;MIPKPLDKIEAADIQALVTNSDEERRTMDFKRDLPGNADKDKNELRADVTSFANAGGGDLIFGVDEVGGVATAVPGLSGVDADAEIRRIESVIQSSIDPRVPGFESRAIAIPGNGPVIIVRVPKSWRGPHLVKINDTFRMFGRNSKGKYIFDATEIRSAFALSEQLPERIRRWRDDRLARIIGEDAPVPLAVGARLVVHVVPLASFAAGREVSAEAMKKASQSFQPLCTGGSDSRINIDGLLKFTGGRAGAPGATAYCQVFRSGIVEGVTTEVVQTREPRPYIASQWLAQEVVSSVKQYRAGLIACDVLPPYLVLATLAGAKGATLAVSNRFMVWEHYPVDRDLVVLPDVLIESKDSDLLTDLRSLFDGVWNACGWVRCFDYNEQGKWAPPA
;
A
#
# COMPACT_ATOMS: atom_id res chain seq x y z
N MET A 1 -4.84 14.06 -26.17
CA MET A 1 -5.08 15.38 -25.56
C MET A 1 -4.63 16.42 -26.56
N ILE A 2 -5.45 17.43 -26.79
CA ILE A 2 -5.13 18.58 -27.65
C ILE A 2 -3.96 19.31 -26.98
N PRO A 3 -2.79 19.47 -27.65
CA PRO A 3 -1.56 20.00 -27.04
C PRO A 3 -1.61 21.54 -26.92
N LYS A 4 -2.69 22.06 -26.34
CA LYS A 4 -2.98 23.49 -26.15
C LYS A 4 -3.74 23.68 -24.84
N PRO A 5 -3.46 24.73 -24.04
CA PRO A 5 -4.24 25.04 -22.83
C PRO A 5 -5.74 25.14 -23.14
N LEU A 6 -6.59 24.64 -22.23
CA LEU A 6 -8.04 24.51 -22.48
C LEU A 6 -8.70 25.88 -22.77
N ASP A 7 -8.23 26.94 -22.11
CA ASP A 7 -8.65 28.34 -22.29
C ASP A 7 -8.22 28.96 -23.64
N LYS A 8 -7.31 28.31 -24.38
CA LYS A 8 -6.86 28.74 -25.71
C LYS A 8 -7.41 27.91 -26.86
N ILE A 9 -8.20 26.86 -26.59
CA ILE A 9 -8.80 26.04 -27.64
C ILE A 9 -9.96 26.80 -28.29
N GLU A 10 -9.94 26.84 -29.62
CA GLU A 10 -10.89 27.55 -30.49
C GLU A 10 -11.53 26.58 -31.49
N ALA A 11 -12.58 27.04 -32.19
CA ALA A 11 -13.30 26.22 -33.16
C ALA A 11 -12.39 25.65 -34.28
N ALA A 12 -11.37 26.41 -34.68
CA ALA A 12 -10.39 25.97 -35.67
C ALA A 12 -9.58 24.75 -35.19
N ASP A 13 -9.23 24.67 -33.90
CA ASP A 13 -8.52 23.53 -33.35
C ASP A 13 -9.39 22.26 -33.38
N ILE A 14 -10.71 22.40 -33.16
CA ILE A 14 -11.66 21.27 -33.22
C ILE A 14 -11.86 20.79 -34.65
N GLN A 15 -11.98 21.70 -35.61
CA GLN A 15 -12.07 21.36 -37.04
C GLN A 15 -10.79 20.69 -37.55
N ALA A 16 -9.62 21.04 -36.98
CA ALA A 16 -8.36 20.40 -37.32
C ALA A 16 -8.34 18.91 -36.96
N LEU A 17 -9.05 18.48 -35.91
CA LEU A 17 -9.15 17.06 -35.53
C LEU A 17 -9.77 16.23 -36.66
N VAL A 18 -10.80 16.74 -37.32
CA VAL A 18 -11.42 16.07 -38.49
C VAL A 18 -10.54 16.19 -39.73
N THR A 19 -10.00 17.38 -39.99
CA THR A 19 -9.15 17.63 -41.18
C THR A 19 -7.90 16.75 -41.19
N ASN A 20 -7.32 16.50 -40.02
CA ASN A 20 -6.15 15.65 -39.84
C ASN A 20 -6.50 14.15 -39.71
N SER A 21 -7.79 13.80 -39.67
CA SER A 21 -8.26 12.43 -39.37
C SER A 21 -7.66 11.91 -38.06
N ASP A 22 -7.69 12.73 -37.01
CA ASP A 22 -7.14 12.37 -35.71
C ASP A 22 -7.85 11.12 -35.17
N GLU A 23 -7.06 10.14 -34.76
CA GLU A 23 -7.54 8.90 -34.15
C GLU A 23 -7.66 9.04 -32.63
N GLU A 24 -8.65 8.35 -32.07
CA GLU A 24 -8.75 8.09 -30.64
C GLU A 24 -7.47 7.43 -30.15
N ARG A 25 -7.08 7.82 -28.95
CA ARG A 25 -5.84 7.36 -28.34
C ARG A 25 -6.01 7.30 -26.84
N ARG A 26 -4.98 6.80 -26.17
CA ARG A 26 -4.97 6.69 -24.70
C ARG A 26 -5.30 8.01 -23.98
N THR A 27 -5.12 9.16 -24.61
CA THR A 27 -5.34 10.50 -24.04
C THR A 27 -6.46 11.29 -24.74
N MET A 28 -7.30 10.67 -25.57
CA MET A 28 -8.34 11.35 -26.34
C MET A 28 -9.51 10.42 -26.66
N ASP A 29 -10.73 10.89 -26.48
CA ASP A 29 -11.98 10.14 -26.69
C ASP A 29 -13.01 11.05 -27.34
N PHE A 30 -13.64 10.57 -28.42
CA PHE A 30 -14.66 11.29 -29.15
C PHE A 30 -16.05 10.73 -28.84
N LYS A 31 -16.99 11.64 -28.61
CA LYS A 31 -18.39 11.30 -28.36
C LYS A 31 -19.27 12.24 -29.17
N ARG A 32 -20.22 11.69 -29.90
CA ARG A 32 -21.21 12.48 -30.62
C ARG A 32 -22.13 13.22 -29.65
N ASP A 33 -22.71 12.48 -28.70
CA ASP A 33 -23.77 12.95 -27.82
C ASP A 33 -23.29 13.11 -26.37
N LEU A 34 -23.94 14.01 -25.63
CA LEU A 34 -23.73 14.15 -24.19
C LEU A 34 -24.33 12.95 -23.43
N PRO A 35 -23.78 12.60 -22.25
CA PRO A 35 -24.34 11.53 -21.44
C PRO A 35 -25.75 11.89 -20.96
N GLY A 36 -26.70 10.98 -21.09
CA GLY A 36 -28.07 11.14 -20.62
C GLY A 36 -28.20 11.23 -19.09
N ASN A 37 -29.45 11.27 -18.62
CA ASN A 37 -29.76 11.34 -17.19
C ASN A 37 -29.97 9.97 -16.52
N ALA A 38 -29.99 8.90 -17.31
CA ALA A 38 -30.08 7.54 -16.79
C ALA A 38 -28.81 7.17 -16.02
N ASP A 39 -28.94 6.29 -15.03
CA ASP A 39 -27.79 5.87 -14.21
C ASP A 39 -26.72 5.16 -15.04
N LYS A 40 -27.12 4.46 -16.11
CA LYS A 40 -26.20 3.86 -17.07
C LYS A 40 -25.28 4.91 -17.69
N ASP A 41 -25.84 6.01 -18.19
CA ASP A 41 -25.08 7.06 -18.88
C ASP A 41 -24.18 7.83 -17.91
N LYS A 42 -24.69 8.09 -16.69
CA LYS A 42 -23.90 8.71 -15.61
C LYS A 42 -22.71 7.85 -15.21
N ASN A 43 -22.90 6.53 -15.11
CA ASN A 43 -21.84 5.60 -14.75
C ASN A 43 -20.81 5.46 -15.88
N GLU A 44 -21.25 5.52 -17.14
CA GLU A 44 -20.37 5.52 -18.31
C GLU A 44 -19.44 6.74 -18.30
N LEU A 45 -19.99 7.94 -18.08
CA LEU A 45 -19.21 9.18 -17.93
C LEU A 45 -18.16 9.07 -16.81
N ARG A 46 -18.55 8.54 -15.64
CA ARG A 46 -17.62 8.35 -14.52
C ARG A 46 -16.53 7.33 -14.86
N ALA A 47 -16.87 6.25 -15.56
CA ALA A 47 -15.90 5.27 -16.02
C ALA A 47 -14.89 5.88 -16.99
N ASP A 48 -15.34 6.72 -17.93
CA ASP A 48 -14.46 7.42 -18.87
C ASP A 48 -13.49 8.36 -18.12
N VAL A 49 -14.03 9.19 -17.24
CA VAL A 49 -13.22 10.16 -16.46
C VAL A 49 -12.22 9.46 -15.54
N THR A 50 -12.65 8.44 -14.80
CA THR A 50 -11.72 7.69 -13.92
C THR A 50 -10.67 6.92 -14.72
N SER A 51 -11.02 6.37 -15.90
CA SER A 51 -10.05 5.69 -16.78
C SER A 51 -8.93 6.62 -17.23
N PHE A 52 -9.23 7.89 -17.53
CA PHE A 52 -8.23 8.90 -17.87
C PHE A 52 -7.40 9.29 -16.66
N ALA A 53 -8.04 9.57 -15.52
CA ALA A 53 -7.38 9.99 -14.30
C ALA A 53 -6.41 8.91 -13.77
N ASN A 54 -6.76 7.63 -13.87
CA ASN A 54 -5.94 6.48 -13.49
C ASN A 54 -4.82 6.15 -14.50
N ALA A 55 -4.87 6.76 -15.68
CA ALA A 55 -3.89 6.57 -16.74
C ALA A 55 -3.01 7.83 -16.90
N GLY A 56 -2.83 8.30 -18.13
CA GLY A 56 -1.99 9.47 -18.44
C GLY A 56 -2.74 10.81 -18.47
N GLY A 57 -4.02 10.85 -18.08
CA GLY A 57 -4.91 11.96 -18.39
C GLY A 57 -5.36 11.99 -19.85
N GLY A 58 -6.25 12.92 -20.20
CA GLY A 58 -6.76 13.08 -21.56
C GLY A 58 -7.92 14.06 -21.71
N ASP A 59 -8.43 14.13 -22.93
CA ASP A 59 -9.62 14.92 -23.29
C ASP A 59 -10.77 13.98 -23.68
N LEU A 60 -11.93 14.20 -23.07
CA LEU A 60 -13.20 13.65 -23.51
C LEU A 60 -13.97 14.75 -24.24
N ILE A 61 -14.25 14.55 -25.53
CA ILE A 61 -14.75 15.60 -26.43
C ILE A 61 -16.14 15.21 -26.96
N PHE A 62 -17.14 16.01 -26.61
CA PHE A 62 -18.54 15.83 -27.00
C PHE A 62 -18.94 16.73 -28.18
N GLY A 63 -19.73 16.21 -29.12
CA GLY A 63 -20.16 16.91 -30.33
C GLY A 63 -19.28 16.61 -31.57
N VAL A 64 -18.54 15.50 -31.54
CA VAL A 64 -17.68 15.03 -32.65
C VAL A 64 -18.10 13.61 -33.04
N ASP A 65 -18.37 13.39 -34.32
CA ASP A 65 -18.65 12.05 -34.87
C ASP A 65 -17.34 11.29 -35.09
N GLU A 66 -17.34 10.00 -34.75
CA GLU A 66 -16.22 9.10 -34.96
C GLU A 66 -16.66 7.81 -35.67
N VAL A 67 -15.78 7.29 -36.53
CA VAL A 67 -15.95 5.98 -37.17
C VAL A 67 -14.68 5.17 -36.98
N GLY A 68 -14.76 4.09 -36.20
CA GLY A 68 -13.61 3.23 -35.93
C GLY A 68 -12.51 3.93 -35.13
N GLY A 69 -12.87 4.91 -34.30
CA GLY A 69 -11.96 5.74 -33.52
C GLY A 69 -11.46 6.98 -34.26
N VAL A 70 -11.82 7.21 -35.52
CA VAL A 70 -11.31 8.36 -36.31
C VAL A 70 -12.34 9.48 -36.33
N ALA A 71 -11.95 10.72 -36.02
CA ALA A 71 -12.83 11.88 -36.12
C ALA A 71 -13.27 12.14 -37.57
N THR A 72 -14.58 12.17 -37.82
CA THR A 72 -15.14 12.28 -39.19
C THR A 72 -15.97 13.54 -39.42
N ALA A 73 -16.61 14.09 -38.38
CA ALA A 73 -17.37 15.33 -38.48
C ALA A 73 -17.49 16.04 -37.12
N VAL A 74 -17.76 17.35 -37.15
CA VAL A 74 -18.07 18.16 -35.98
C VAL A 74 -19.52 18.66 -36.07
N PRO A 75 -20.52 17.80 -35.83
CA PRO A 75 -21.92 18.20 -35.85
C PRO A 75 -22.27 19.19 -34.75
N GLY A 76 -21.45 19.27 -33.69
CA GLY A 76 -21.74 20.08 -32.50
C GLY A 76 -22.99 19.61 -31.75
N LEU A 77 -23.29 20.29 -30.65
CA LEU A 77 -24.43 19.98 -29.78
C LEU A 77 -25.53 21.01 -29.99
N SER A 78 -26.25 20.89 -31.11
CA SER A 78 -27.30 21.86 -31.47
C SER A 78 -28.43 21.89 -30.43
N GLY A 79 -28.87 23.10 -30.07
CA GLY A 79 -29.95 23.32 -29.10
C GLY A 79 -29.56 23.09 -27.63
N VAL A 80 -28.28 22.87 -27.33
CA VAL A 80 -27.79 22.64 -25.96
C VAL A 80 -27.41 23.93 -25.26
N ASP A 81 -27.89 24.10 -24.03
CA ASP A 81 -27.36 25.09 -23.08
C ASP A 81 -26.05 24.56 -22.48
N ALA A 82 -24.94 25.08 -22.99
CA ALA A 82 -23.60 24.66 -22.62
C ALA A 82 -23.32 24.81 -21.11
N ASP A 83 -23.75 25.91 -20.49
CA ASP A 83 -23.46 26.19 -19.09
C ASP A 83 -24.24 25.26 -18.16
N ALA A 84 -25.51 24.97 -18.51
CA ALA A 84 -26.33 24.03 -17.77
C ALA A 84 -25.74 22.60 -17.85
N GLU A 85 -25.33 22.18 -19.04
CA GLU A 85 -24.79 20.83 -19.26
C GLU A 85 -23.40 20.65 -18.65
N ILE A 86 -22.52 21.65 -18.70
CA ILE A 86 -21.24 21.61 -17.99
C ILE A 86 -21.49 21.42 -16.49
N ARG A 87 -22.33 22.24 -15.85
CA ARG A 87 -22.64 22.10 -14.41
C ARG A 87 -23.18 20.70 -14.08
N ARG A 88 -24.02 20.14 -14.95
CA ARG A 88 -24.57 18.80 -14.78
C ARG A 88 -23.49 17.73 -14.86
N ILE A 89 -22.63 17.77 -15.88
CA ILE A 89 -21.50 16.84 -16.07
C ILE A 89 -20.55 16.91 -14.88
N GLU A 90 -20.16 18.11 -14.46
CA GLU A 90 -19.29 18.31 -13.31
C GLU A 90 -19.90 17.74 -12.02
N SER A 91 -21.20 17.95 -11.81
CA SER A 91 -21.93 17.35 -10.68
C SER A 91 -21.92 15.82 -10.74
N VAL A 92 -22.12 15.22 -11.92
CA VAL A 92 -22.07 13.77 -12.11
C VAL A 92 -20.67 13.22 -11.82
N ILE A 93 -19.62 13.88 -12.30
CA ILE A 93 -18.21 13.50 -12.07
C ILE A 93 -17.86 13.62 -10.57
N GLN A 94 -18.32 14.66 -9.89
CA GLN A 94 -18.04 14.85 -8.46
C GLN A 94 -18.79 13.86 -7.55
N SER A 95 -19.80 13.15 -8.09
CA SER A 95 -20.61 12.16 -7.37
C SER A 95 -20.20 10.73 -7.71
N SER A 96 -20.24 9.85 -6.71
CA SER A 96 -19.98 8.40 -6.88
C SER A 96 -18.60 8.03 -7.46
N ILE A 97 -17.63 8.95 -7.39
CA ILE A 97 -16.20 8.69 -7.62
C ILE A 97 -15.44 8.86 -6.30
N ASP A 98 -14.63 7.87 -5.93
CA ASP A 98 -13.83 7.88 -4.71
C ASP A 98 -12.40 7.36 -4.97
N PRO A 99 -11.33 8.04 -4.55
CA PRO A 99 -11.30 9.46 -4.18
C PRO A 99 -11.80 10.34 -5.34
N ARG A 100 -12.25 11.57 -5.07
CA ARG A 100 -12.64 12.51 -6.14
C ARG A 100 -11.46 12.83 -7.06
N VAL A 101 -11.74 13.02 -8.35
CA VAL A 101 -10.75 13.46 -9.34
C VAL A 101 -10.50 14.97 -9.17
N PRO A 102 -9.29 15.41 -8.77
CA PRO A 102 -8.98 16.83 -8.66
C PRO A 102 -8.66 17.44 -10.05
N GLY A 103 -8.90 18.75 -10.19
CA GLY A 103 -8.30 19.54 -11.28
C GLY A 103 -8.74 19.19 -12.70
N PHE A 104 -9.88 18.52 -12.87
CA PHE A 104 -10.51 18.43 -14.18
C PHE A 104 -11.14 19.77 -14.54
N GLU A 105 -11.14 20.09 -15.83
CA GLU A 105 -11.67 21.35 -16.35
C GLU A 105 -12.64 21.04 -17.49
N SER A 106 -13.75 21.76 -17.55
CA SER A 106 -14.76 21.63 -18.59
C SER A 106 -14.87 22.93 -19.37
N ARG A 107 -14.96 22.87 -20.69
CA ARG A 107 -15.16 24.06 -21.53
C ARG A 107 -16.03 23.77 -22.73
N ALA A 108 -16.95 24.68 -23.02
CA ALA A 108 -17.68 24.71 -24.28
C ALA A 108 -16.98 25.61 -25.30
N ILE A 109 -16.91 25.15 -26.55
CA ILE A 109 -16.34 25.86 -27.69
C ILE A 109 -17.45 25.99 -28.73
N ALA A 110 -17.85 27.22 -29.05
CA ALA A 110 -18.90 27.47 -30.03
C ALA A 110 -18.43 27.08 -31.44
N ILE A 111 -19.16 26.18 -32.11
CA ILE A 111 -18.96 25.88 -33.53
C ILE A 111 -20.00 26.66 -34.34
N PRO A 112 -19.57 27.61 -35.21
CA PRO A 112 -20.50 28.40 -36.01
C PRO A 112 -21.47 27.52 -36.80
N GLY A 113 -22.78 27.75 -36.63
CA GLY A 113 -23.84 27.02 -37.33
C GLY A 113 -24.24 25.66 -36.73
N ASN A 114 -23.43 25.09 -35.83
CA ASN A 114 -23.56 23.68 -35.40
C ASN A 114 -23.78 23.51 -33.88
N GLY A 115 -23.70 24.59 -33.09
CA GLY A 115 -23.78 24.54 -31.63
C GLY A 115 -22.43 24.26 -30.96
N PRO A 116 -22.37 24.21 -29.62
CA PRO A 116 -21.10 24.03 -28.92
C PRO A 116 -20.55 22.59 -29.01
N VAL A 117 -19.23 22.48 -28.90
CA VAL A 117 -18.51 21.25 -28.55
C VAL A 117 -18.07 21.38 -27.09
N ILE A 118 -18.26 20.34 -26.28
CA ILE A 118 -17.87 20.35 -24.86
C ILE A 118 -16.65 19.47 -24.68
N ILE A 119 -15.58 20.02 -24.12
CA ILE A 119 -14.37 19.28 -23.74
C ILE A 119 -14.33 19.16 -22.23
N VAL A 120 -14.15 17.93 -21.75
CA VAL A 120 -13.78 17.64 -20.36
C VAL A 120 -12.33 17.18 -20.36
N ARG A 121 -11.43 18.04 -19.88
CA ARG A 121 -10.02 17.74 -19.72
C ARG A 121 -9.76 17.14 -18.36
N VAL A 122 -9.28 15.90 -18.35
CA VAL A 122 -8.98 15.15 -17.14
C VAL A 122 -7.46 15.02 -17.01
N PRO A 123 -6.83 15.64 -16.00
CA PRO A 123 -5.40 15.47 -15.80
C PRO A 123 -5.07 14.04 -15.33
N LYS A 124 -3.82 13.61 -15.51
CA LYS A 124 -3.30 12.47 -14.75
C LYS A 124 -3.45 12.78 -13.27
N SER A 125 -4.13 11.91 -12.54
CA SER A 125 -4.34 12.13 -11.11
C SER A 125 -3.32 11.37 -10.28
N TRP A 126 -2.64 12.12 -9.42
CA TRP A 126 -1.71 11.58 -8.42
C TRP A 126 -2.40 11.13 -7.13
N ARG A 127 -3.72 11.36 -7.02
CA ARG A 127 -4.56 10.93 -5.88
C ARG A 127 -5.21 9.56 -6.11
N GLY A 128 -5.03 8.97 -7.28
CA GLY A 128 -5.62 7.69 -7.65
C GLY A 128 -4.98 6.48 -6.93
N PRO A 129 -5.51 5.27 -7.18
CA PRO A 129 -6.53 4.97 -8.19
C PRO A 129 -7.94 5.44 -7.77
N HIS A 130 -8.70 5.95 -8.75
CA HIS A 130 -10.09 6.39 -8.64
C HIS A 130 -11.04 5.23 -8.94
N LEU A 131 -12.03 5.06 -8.07
CA LEU A 131 -13.07 4.05 -8.10
C LEU A 131 -14.39 4.70 -8.49
N VAL A 132 -15.21 4.01 -9.28
CA VAL A 132 -16.61 4.38 -9.51
C VAL A 132 -17.50 3.45 -8.71
N LYS A 133 -18.40 4.02 -7.89
CA LYS A 133 -19.45 3.24 -7.22
C LYS A 133 -20.61 3.03 -8.19
N ILE A 134 -20.78 1.79 -8.63
CA ILE A 134 -21.87 1.35 -9.51
C ILE A 134 -22.71 0.35 -8.72
N ASN A 135 -23.93 0.77 -8.37
CA ASN A 135 -24.77 0.07 -7.40
C ASN A 135 -24.02 -0.11 -6.06
N ASP A 136 -23.93 -1.34 -5.55
CA ASP A 136 -23.20 -1.69 -4.33
C ASP A 136 -21.77 -2.20 -4.59
N THR A 137 -21.23 -1.97 -5.78
CA THR A 137 -19.87 -2.42 -6.15
C THR A 137 -18.97 -1.26 -6.57
N PHE A 138 -17.69 -1.35 -6.20
CA PHE A 138 -16.65 -0.44 -6.68
C PHE A 138 -15.96 -1.04 -7.90
N ARG A 139 -15.76 -0.24 -8.93
CA ARG A 139 -15.00 -0.63 -10.13
C ARG A 139 -13.89 0.36 -10.40
N MET A 140 -12.69 -0.15 -10.69
CA MET A 140 -11.56 0.64 -11.16
C MET A 140 -11.43 0.46 -12.66
N PHE A 141 -11.27 1.58 -13.36
CA PHE A 141 -11.09 1.59 -14.80
C PHE A 141 -9.68 2.06 -15.16
N GLY A 142 -9.11 1.39 -16.15
CA GLY A 142 -7.85 1.71 -16.81
C GLY A 142 -8.06 2.12 -18.25
N ARG A 143 -6.99 2.60 -18.91
CA ARG A 143 -7.02 2.99 -20.32
C ARG A 143 -5.78 2.54 -21.07
N ASN A 144 -5.98 1.83 -22.18
CA ASN A 144 -4.94 1.38 -23.11
C ASN A 144 -5.21 1.95 -24.53
N SER A 145 -4.49 1.47 -25.55
CA SER A 145 -4.67 1.93 -26.94
C SER A 145 -6.00 1.52 -27.57
N LYS A 146 -6.73 0.56 -26.99
CA LYS A 146 -8.04 0.08 -27.45
C LYS A 146 -9.21 0.69 -26.67
N GLY A 147 -8.93 1.61 -25.74
CA GLY A 147 -9.94 2.30 -24.95
C GLY A 147 -9.91 1.94 -23.46
N LYS A 148 -11.06 2.15 -22.79
CA LYS A 148 -11.23 1.86 -21.36
C LYS A 148 -11.39 0.35 -21.11
N TYR A 149 -10.93 -0.10 -19.96
CA TYR A 149 -11.12 -1.47 -19.50
C TYR A 149 -11.18 -1.52 -17.97
N ILE A 150 -11.70 -2.61 -17.41
CA ILE A 150 -11.74 -2.81 -15.94
C ILE A 150 -10.40 -3.38 -15.50
N PHE A 151 -9.80 -2.81 -14.46
CA PHE A 151 -8.56 -3.36 -13.90
C PHE A 151 -8.75 -4.81 -13.44
N ASP A 152 -7.74 -5.64 -13.72
CA ASP A 152 -7.63 -6.93 -13.06
C ASP A 152 -7.06 -6.80 -11.63
N ALA A 153 -7.05 -7.90 -10.88
CA ALA A 153 -6.57 -7.90 -9.49
C ALA A 153 -5.09 -7.47 -9.37
N THR A 154 -4.27 -7.74 -10.37
CA THR A 154 -2.84 -7.38 -10.39
C THR A 154 -2.66 -5.90 -10.68
N GLU A 155 -3.44 -5.34 -11.59
CA GLU A 155 -3.46 -3.92 -11.90
C GLU A 155 -4.03 -3.10 -10.74
N ILE A 156 -5.04 -3.60 -10.04
CA ILE A 156 -5.55 -3.00 -8.80
C ILE A 156 -4.42 -2.87 -7.78
N ARG A 157 -3.73 -3.98 -7.47
CA ARG A 157 -2.60 -3.98 -6.53
C ARG A 157 -1.49 -3.04 -6.99
N SER A 158 -1.17 -3.08 -8.28
CA SER A 158 -0.12 -2.25 -8.88
C SER A 158 -0.49 -0.77 -8.84
N ALA A 159 -1.74 -0.40 -9.09
CA ALA A 159 -2.20 0.99 -9.08
C ALA A 159 -2.14 1.60 -7.67
N PHE A 160 -2.46 0.83 -6.62
CA PHE A 160 -2.24 1.28 -5.25
C PHE A 160 -0.74 1.40 -4.91
N ALA A 161 0.10 0.48 -5.42
CA ALA A 161 1.55 0.54 -5.25
C ALA A 161 2.20 1.72 -6.03
N LEU A 162 1.67 2.07 -7.20
CA LEU A 162 2.10 3.14 -8.12
C LEU A 162 1.68 4.55 -7.68
N SER A 163 1.03 4.71 -6.52
CA SER A 163 0.90 6.01 -5.84
C SER A 163 2.25 6.56 -5.29
N GLU A 164 3.36 5.92 -5.68
CA GLU A 164 4.78 6.33 -5.71
C GLU A 164 5.46 6.79 -4.41
N GLN A 165 4.71 7.08 -3.35
CA GLN A 165 5.28 7.44 -2.05
C GLN A 165 5.21 6.30 -1.04
N LEU A 166 4.42 5.25 -1.27
CA LEU A 166 4.16 4.27 -0.20
C LEU A 166 5.39 3.46 0.20
N PRO A 167 6.16 2.82 -0.72
CA PRO A 167 7.39 2.13 -0.35
C PRO A 167 8.41 3.06 0.30
N GLU A 168 8.57 4.29 -0.21
CA GLU A 168 9.48 5.28 0.38
C GLU A 168 9.03 5.77 1.75
N ARG A 169 7.73 5.98 1.96
CA ARG A 169 7.17 6.38 3.26
C ARG A 169 7.31 5.25 4.28
N ILE A 170 7.12 4.00 3.87
CA ILE A 170 7.35 2.83 4.70
C ILE A 170 8.84 2.72 5.06
N ARG A 171 9.75 2.86 4.09
CA ARG A 171 11.20 2.87 4.33
C ARG A 171 11.60 3.96 5.31
N ARG A 172 11.21 5.22 5.04
CA ARG A 172 11.49 6.36 5.93
C ARG A 172 10.91 6.17 7.32
N TRP A 173 9.70 5.62 7.42
CA TRP A 173 9.09 5.30 8.72
C TRP A 173 9.91 4.26 9.47
N ARG A 174 10.29 3.15 8.82
CA ARG A 174 11.15 2.12 9.42
C ARG A 174 12.49 2.72 9.86
N ASP A 175 13.12 3.53 9.03
CA ASP A 175 14.44 4.12 9.31
C ASP A 175 14.38 5.09 10.49
N ASP A 176 13.34 5.94 10.61
CA ASP A 176 13.10 6.79 11.79
C ASP A 176 12.92 5.95 13.05
N ARG A 177 12.10 4.89 12.97
CA ARG A 177 11.87 3.98 14.12
C ARG A 177 13.16 3.29 14.55
N LEU A 178 13.93 2.74 13.61
CA LEU A 178 15.20 2.09 13.91
C LEU A 178 16.20 3.07 14.52
N ALA A 179 16.30 4.31 14.00
CA ALA A 179 17.16 5.34 14.55
C ALA A 179 16.83 5.65 16.02
N ARG A 180 15.54 5.77 16.37
CA ARG A 180 15.08 5.97 17.75
C ARG A 180 15.41 4.79 18.66
N ILE A 181 15.14 3.57 18.21
CA ILE A 181 15.41 2.34 18.98
C ILE A 181 16.91 2.20 19.25
N ILE A 182 17.75 2.47 18.25
CA ILE A 182 19.21 2.39 18.37
C ILE A 182 19.76 3.53 19.23
N GLY A 183 19.23 4.74 19.07
CA GLY A 183 19.59 5.94 19.82
C GLY A 183 19.01 6.02 21.24
N GLU A 184 18.51 4.90 21.78
CA GLU A 184 17.93 4.78 23.13
C GLU A 184 16.71 5.69 23.41
N ASP A 185 16.03 6.16 22.36
CA ASP A 185 14.77 6.94 22.38
C ASP A 185 13.55 6.02 22.13
N ALA A 186 13.57 4.83 22.73
CA ALA A 186 12.45 3.90 22.68
C ALA A 186 11.37 4.29 23.73
N PRO A 187 10.10 3.84 23.57
CA PRO A 187 9.02 4.17 24.52
C PRO A 187 9.25 3.72 25.97
N VAL A 188 10.19 2.79 26.18
CA VAL A 188 10.73 2.35 27.47
C VAL A 188 12.24 2.11 27.32
N PRO A 189 13.04 2.33 28.38
CA PRO A 189 14.45 1.93 28.39
C PRO A 189 14.57 0.43 28.16
N LEU A 190 15.37 0.02 27.19
CA LEU A 190 15.61 -1.37 26.85
C LEU A 190 16.85 -1.91 27.58
N ALA A 191 16.83 -3.20 27.92
CA ALA A 191 18.02 -3.90 28.38
C ALA A 191 19.12 -3.87 27.30
N VAL A 192 20.38 -3.95 27.74
CA VAL A 192 21.53 -4.00 26.83
C VAL A 192 21.54 -5.35 26.10
N GLY A 193 21.68 -5.32 24.78
CA GLY A 193 21.77 -6.53 23.96
C GLY A 193 21.41 -6.30 22.50
N ALA A 194 21.57 -7.34 21.70
CA ALA A 194 21.08 -7.37 20.32
C ALA A 194 19.55 -7.32 20.30
N ARG A 195 18.97 -6.65 19.31
CA ARG A 195 17.54 -6.40 19.22
C ARG A 195 16.95 -7.03 17.97
N LEU A 196 15.81 -7.69 18.13
CA LEU A 196 14.92 -8.01 17.01
C LEU A 196 13.78 -7.01 17.04
N VAL A 197 13.63 -6.28 15.93
CA VAL A 197 12.54 -5.35 15.70
C VAL A 197 11.64 -5.96 14.64
N VAL A 198 10.34 -6.07 14.93
CA VAL A 198 9.30 -6.54 14.00
C VAL A 198 8.24 -5.47 13.89
N HIS A 199 7.98 -5.01 12.67
CA HIS A 199 6.90 -4.10 12.36
C HIS A 199 5.82 -4.83 11.56
N VAL A 200 4.58 -4.75 12.01
CA VAL A 200 3.41 -5.14 11.20
C VAL A 200 2.71 -3.86 10.77
N VAL A 201 2.77 -3.59 9.47
CA VAL A 201 2.43 -2.31 8.85
C VAL A 201 1.24 -2.50 7.91
N PRO A 202 0.00 -2.23 8.34
CA PRO A 202 -1.12 -2.16 7.42
C PRO A 202 -0.87 -1.14 6.33
N LEU A 203 -1.11 -1.51 5.05
CA LEU A 203 -0.96 -0.53 3.96
C LEU A 203 -1.92 0.66 4.16
N ALA A 204 -3.07 0.42 4.81
CA ALA A 204 -4.03 1.45 5.19
C ALA A 204 -3.49 2.48 6.21
N SER A 205 -2.40 2.19 6.94
CA SER A 205 -1.81 3.11 7.93
C SER A 205 -1.23 4.38 7.32
N PHE A 206 -0.98 4.38 6.01
CA PHE A 206 -0.45 5.54 5.27
C PHE A 206 -1.53 6.30 4.50
N ALA A 207 -2.79 5.82 4.53
CA ALA A 207 -3.95 6.55 4.02
C ALA A 207 -4.32 7.69 4.99
N ALA A 208 -4.74 8.84 4.45
CA ALA A 208 -5.09 9.99 5.26
C ALA A 208 -6.36 9.75 6.10
N GLY A 209 -6.35 10.19 7.37
CA GLY A 209 -7.56 10.27 8.21
C GLY A 209 -7.97 9.00 8.97
N ARG A 210 -7.17 7.93 8.92
CA ARG A 210 -7.42 6.71 9.70
C ARG A 210 -6.69 6.76 11.04
N GLU A 211 -7.44 6.67 12.14
CA GLU A 211 -6.90 6.56 13.49
C GLU A 211 -7.59 5.41 14.24
N VAL A 212 -6.81 4.54 14.87
CA VAL A 212 -7.30 3.50 15.77
C VAL A 212 -7.45 4.10 17.16
N SER A 213 -8.65 3.99 17.73
CA SER A 213 -8.91 4.57 19.05
C SER A 213 -8.15 3.84 20.16
N ALA A 214 -7.73 4.59 21.18
CA ALA A 214 -7.05 4.01 22.36
C ALA A 214 -7.92 2.99 23.10
N GLU A 215 -9.24 3.16 23.07
CA GLU A 215 -10.20 2.22 23.66
C GLU A 215 -10.23 0.89 22.90
N ALA A 216 -10.27 0.92 21.57
CA ALA A 216 -10.20 -0.29 20.74
C ALA A 216 -8.89 -1.05 20.98
N MET A 217 -7.76 -0.34 20.98
CA MET A 217 -6.46 -0.93 21.28
C MET A 217 -6.44 -1.55 22.68
N LYS A 218 -6.96 -0.85 23.70
CA LYS A 218 -7.02 -1.36 25.08
C LYS A 218 -7.87 -2.62 25.19
N LYS A 219 -9.01 -2.68 24.50
CA LYS A 219 -9.89 -3.86 24.44
C LYS A 219 -9.19 -5.05 23.77
N ALA A 220 -8.41 -4.80 22.72
CA ALA A 220 -7.62 -5.79 22.01
C ALA A 220 -6.22 -6.07 22.64
N SER A 221 -5.92 -5.49 23.81
CA SER A 221 -4.57 -5.48 24.39
C SER A 221 -3.94 -6.86 24.62
N GLN A 222 -4.74 -7.90 24.79
CA GLN A 222 -4.23 -9.26 24.95
C GLN A 222 -3.58 -9.81 23.69
N SER A 223 -3.96 -9.30 22.51
CA SER A 223 -3.39 -9.67 21.20
C SER A 223 -2.12 -8.90 20.85
N PHE A 224 -1.67 -7.96 21.70
CA PHE A 224 -0.50 -7.11 21.47
C PHE A 224 0.61 -7.37 22.50
N GLN A 225 0.95 -8.64 22.73
CA GLN A 225 2.05 -8.98 23.65
C GLN A 225 3.41 -8.60 23.03
N PRO A 226 4.37 -8.12 23.85
CA PRO A 226 5.77 -8.04 23.42
C PRO A 226 6.29 -9.39 22.91
N LEU A 227 7.30 -9.39 22.05
CA LEU A 227 7.94 -10.64 21.63
C LEU A 227 8.59 -11.33 22.83
N CYS A 228 8.66 -12.67 22.79
CA CYS A 228 9.45 -13.48 23.72
C CYS A 228 9.04 -13.35 25.21
N THR A 229 7.76 -13.08 25.52
CA THR A 229 7.29 -12.96 26.92
C THR A 229 5.96 -13.66 27.19
N GLY A 230 5.81 -14.15 28.43
CA GLY A 230 4.56 -14.66 28.99
C GLY A 230 3.78 -13.63 29.83
N GLY A 231 4.34 -12.45 30.06
CA GLY A 231 3.71 -11.39 30.87
C GLY A 231 4.21 -9.99 30.51
N SER A 232 3.34 -9.01 30.59
CA SER A 232 3.67 -7.60 30.31
C SER A 232 2.78 -6.66 31.09
N ASP A 233 3.33 -5.51 31.43
CA ASP A 233 2.55 -4.34 31.85
C ASP A 233 2.07 -3.58 30.62
N SER A 234 1.11 -2.67 30.82
CA SER A 234 0.56 -1.86 29.73
C SER A 234 0.23 -0.45 30.17
N ARG A 235 0.34 0.50 29.24
CA ARG A 235 -0.13 1.87 29.40
C ARG A 235 -0.57 2.47 28.06
N ILE A 236 -1.41 3.49 28.11
CA ILE A 236 -1.72 4.32 26.94
C ILE A 236 -0.78 5.54 26.95
N ASN A 237 -0.12 5.82 25.83
CA ASN A 237 0.68 7.03 25.62
C ASN A 237 0.09 7.87 24.46
N ILE A 238 0.78 8.95 24.10
CA ILE A 238 0.36 9.85 23.01
C ILE A 238 0.40 9.18 21.62
N ASP A 239 1.13 8.07 21.50
CA ASP A 239 1.25 7.32 20.25
C ASP A 239 0.21 6.19 20.14
N GLY A 240 -0.17 5.56 21.24
CA GLY A 240 -1.23 4.56 21.30
C GLY A 240 -1.13 3.64 22.51
N LEU A 241 -1.28 2.33 22.30
CA LEU A 241 -1.11 1.31 23.35
C LEU A 241 0.35 0.84 23.40
N LEU A 242 0.96 0.93 24.57
CA LEU A 242 2.27 0.36 24.85
C LEU A 242 2.13 -0.82 25.82
N LYS A 243 2.70 -1.96 25.45
CA LYS A 243 2.92 -3.11 26.33
C LYS A 243 4.40 -3.36 26.48
N PHE A 244 4.87 -3.69 27.67
CA PHE A 244 6.31 -3.82 27.93
C PHE A 244 6.58 -4.79 29.06
N THR A 245 7.77 -5.40 29.04
CA THR A 245 8.25 -6.24 30.15
C THR A 245 8.92 -5.38 31.21
N GLY A 246 8.93 -5.88 32.46
CA GLY A 246 9.81 -5.33 33.49
C GLY A 246 11.29 -5.64 33.20
N GLY A 247 12.18 -5.00 33.95
CA GLY A 247 13.60 -5.35 33.92
C GLY A 247 13.87 -6.70 34.57
N ARG A 248 14.94 -7.38 34.15
CA ARG A 248 15.42 -8.59 34.82
C ARG A 248 16.24 -8.23 36.05
N ALA A 249 16.25 -9.12 37.04
CA ALA A 249 17.18 -9.01 38.16
C ALA A 249 18.62 -8.96 37.63
N GLY A 250 19.33 -7.86 37.91
CA GLY A 250 20.71 -7.64 37.45
C GLY A 250 20.88 -7.02 36.06
N ALA A 251 19.80 -6.74 35.32
CA ALA A 251 19.85 -6.03 34.04
C ALA A 251 18.77 -4.93 34.00
N PRO A 252 19.13 -3.65 34.22
CA PRO A 252 18.17 -2.56 34.16
C PRO A 252 17.61 -2.41 32.73
N GLY A 253 16.31 -2.11 32.62
CA GLY A 253 15.61 -1.92 31.34
C GLY A 253 14.73 -3.11 30.92
N ALA A 254 13.68 -2.82 30.16
CA ALA A 254 12.75 -3.81 29.63
C ALA A 254 13.44 -4.72 28.61
N THR A 255 13.16 -6.02 28.66
CA THR A 255 13.66 -6.98 27.66
C THR A 255 12.84 -6.97 26.36
N ALA A 256 11.60 -6.49 26.39
CA ALA A 256 10.75 -6.40 25.22
C ALA A 256 9.64 -5.36 25.39
N TYR A 257 9.15 -4.83 24.27
CA TYR A 257 7.90 -4.06 24.21
C TYR A 257 7.12 -4.33 22.93
N CYS A 258 5.84 -3.97 22.94
CA CYS A 258 4.95 -3.87 21.79
C CYS A 258 4.26 -2.50 21.84
N GLN A 259 4.51 -1.66 20.85
CA GLN A 259 3.82 -0.39 20.65
C GLN A 259 2.83 -0.54 19.50
N VAL A 260 1.56 -0.35 19.78
CA VAL A 260 0.51 -0.17 18.77
C VAL A 260 0.31 1.32 18.60
N PHE A 261 0.60 1.82 17.41
CA PHE A 261 0.40 3.22 17.07
C PHE A 261 -1.06 3.47 16.71
N ARG A 262 -1.51 4.71 16.91
CA ARG A 262 -2.79 5.23 16.43
C ARG A 262 -2.99 5.09 14.93
N SER A 263 -1.91 5.01 14.14
CA SER A 263 -1.98 4.68 12.70
C SER A 263 -2.37 3.22 12.42
N GLY A 264 -2.40 2.36 13.43
CA GLY A 264 -2.58 0.91 13.30
C GLY A 264 -1.29 0.15 13.01
N ILE A 265 -0.13 0.81 12.96
CA ILE A 265 1.15 0.11 12.87
C ILE A 265 1.47 -0.54 14.22
N VAL A 266 1.99 -1.77 14.20
CA VAL A 266 2.46 -2.48 15.39
C VAL A 266 3.98 -2.61 15.33
N GLU A 267 4.66 -2.19 16.39
CA GLU A 267 6.11 -2.32 16.58
C GLU A 267 6.38 -3.21 17.77
N GLY A 268 6.91 -4.40 17.51
CA GLY A 268 7.40 -5.30 18.54
C GLY A 268 8.92 -5.28 18.58
N VAL A 269 9.50 -5.18 19.79
CA VAL A 269 10.95 -5.20 20.00
C VAL A 269 11.29 -6.17 21.13
N THR A 270 12.36 -6.94 20.96
CA THR A 270 12.95 -7.78 22.01
C THR A 270 14.46 -7.69 21.99
N THR A 271 15.09 -7.74 23.16
CA THR A 271 16.55 -7.80 23.37
C THR A 271 17.06 -9.23 23.56
N GLU A 272 16.17 -10.22 23.51
CA GLU A 272 16.45 -11.63 23.83
C GLU A 272 16.77 -12.47 22.59
N VAL A 273 16.99 -11.83 21.43
CA VAL A 273 17.18 -12.54 20.16
C VAL A 273 18.54 -13.25 20.06
N VAL A 274 19.57 -12.70 20.71
CA VAL A 274 20.91 -13.30 20.77
C VAL A 274 21.16 -13.83 22.18
N GLN A 275 21.48 -15.11 22.28
CA GLN A 275 21.92 -15.73 23.52
C GLN A 275 23.43 -15.65 23.66
N THR A 276 23.91 -15.36 24.86
CA THR A 276 25.34 -15.16 25.18
C THR A 276 25.92 -16.24 26.10
N ARG A 277 25.18 -17.33 26.34
CA ARG A 277 25.49 -18.37 27.36
C ARG A 277 26.46 -19.48 26.90
N GLU A 278 26.80 -19.52 25.62
CA GLU A 278 27.69 -20.50 24.97
C GLU A 278 28.99 -19.80 24.50
N PRO A 279 30.08 -20.49 24.12
CA PRO A 279 31.38 -19.86 23.85
C PRO A 279 31.37 -18.77 22.77
N ARG A 280 30.28 -18.66 21.99
CA ARG A 280 29.98 -17.57 21.06
C ARG A 280 28.51 -17.15 21.18
N PRO A 281 28.20 -15.85 20.96
CA PRO A 281 26.81 -15.40 20.87
C PRO A 281 26.09 -16.07 19.70
N TYR A 282 24.83 -16.48 19.90
CA TYR A 282 24.08 -17.17 18.85
C TYR A 282 22.60 -16.78 18.80
N ILE A 283 22.01 -16.96 17.61
CA ILE A 283 20.58 -16.83 17.34
C ILE A 283 20.01 -18.24 17.19
N ALA A 284 19.01 -18.60 17.99
CA ALA A 284 18.32 -19.89 17.87
C ALA A 284 17.31 -19.85 16.72
N SER A 285 17.62 -20.49 15.58
CA SER A 285 16.85 -20.32 14.33
C SER A 285 15.38 -20.71 14.48
N GLN A 286 15.12 -21.90 15.02
CA GLN A 286 13.77 -22.46 15.15
C GLN A 286 12.92 -21.65 16.13
N TRP A 287 13.52 -21.27 17.26
CA TRP A 287 12.84 -20.46 18.26
C TRP A 287 12.49 -19.07 17.71
N LEU A 288 13.43 -18.41 17.04
CA LEU A 288 13.19 -17.10 16.40
C LEU A 288 12.01 -17.18 15.43
N ALA A 289 11.96 -18.21 14.58
CA ALA A 289 10.89 -18.36 13.60
C ALA A 289 9.52 -18.56 14.26
N GLN A 290 9.45 -19.41 15.29
CA GLN A 290 8.23 -19.66 16.05
C GLN A 290 7.74 -18.40 16.77
N GLU A 291 8.64 -17.64 17.39
CA GLU A 291 8.32 -16.40 18.10
C GLU A 291 7.81 -15.32 17.15
N VAL A 292 8.46 -15.11 15.99
CA VAL A 292 8.02 -14.14 14.99
C VAL A 292 6.64 -14.51 14.45
N VAL A 293 6.42 -15.77 14.06
CA VAL A 293 5.12 -16.25 13.56
C VAL A 293 4.04 -16.08 14.60
N SER A 294 4.30 -16.51 15.85
CA SER A 294 3.34 -16.39 16.95
C SER A 294 2.98 -14.93 17.22
N SER A 295 3.97 -14.05 17.25
CA SER A 295 3.77 -12.61 17.48
C SER A 295 2.98 -11.96 16.35
N VAL A 296 3.36 -12.20 15.08
CA VAL A 296 2.64 -11.68 13.91
C VAL A 296 1.20 -12.21 13.87
N LYS A 297 0.96 -13.46 14.25
CA LYS A 297 -0.39 -14.04 14.37
C LYS A 297 -1.24 -13.30 15.40
N GLN A 298 -0.67 -13.01 16.58
CA GLN A 298 -1.34 -12.25 17.62
C GLN A 298 -1.61 -10.82 17.17
N TYR A 299 -0.62 -10.14 16.57
CA TYR A 299 -0.77 -8.78 16.07
C TYR A 299 -1.84 -8.69 14.99
N ARG A 300 -1.87 -9.64 14.05
CA ARG A 300 -2.95 -9.77 13.05
C ARG A 300 -4.32 -9.88 13.71
N ALA A 301 -4.47 -10.72 14.73
CA ALA A 301 -5.74 -10.86 15.44
C ALA A 301 -6.14 -9.57 16.17
N GLY A 302 -5.19 -8.88 16.81
CA GLY A 302 -5.43 -7.60 17.47
C GLY A 302 -5.83 -6.49 16.49
N LEU A 303 -5.16 -6.43 15.34
CA LEU A 303 -5.49 -5.49 14.27
C LEU A 303 -6.90 -5.72 13.74
N ILE A 304 -7.28 -6.97 13.46
CA ILE A 304 -8.64 -7.32 13.03
C ILE A 304 -9.68 -6.95 14.10
N ALA A 305 -9.37 -7.16 15.39
CA ALA A 305 -10.25 -6.75 16.49
C ALA A 305 -10.39 -5.22 16.61
N CYS A 306 -9.42 -4.47 16.09
CA CYS A 306 -9.44 -3.01 15.94
C CYS A 306 -10.00 -2.55 14.57
N ASP A 307 -10.65 -3.44 13.82
CA ASP A 307 -11.20 -3.20 12.47
C ASP A 307 -10.15 -2.80 11.41
N VAL A 308 -8.88 -3.13 11.65
CA VAL A 308 -7.80 -3.00 10.68
C VAL A 308 -7.63 -4.34 9.98
N LEU A 309 -7.88 -4.36 8.66
CA LEU A 309 -7.84 -5.56 7.83
C LEU A 309 -6.57 -5.55 6.93
N PRO A 310 -6.12 -6.73 6.45
CA PRO A 310 -5.01 -6.83 5.49
C PRO A 310 -5.31 -6.08 4.18
N PRO A 311 -4.28 -5.76 3.36
CA PRO A 311 -2.91 -6.29 3.44
C PRO A 311 -2.01 -5.64 4.51
N TYR A 312 -1.16 -6.47 5.13
CA TYR A 312 -0.11 -6.03 6.06
C TYR A 312 1.26 -6.30 5.47
N LEU A 313 2.18 -5.34 5.61
CA LEU A 313 3.59 -5.55 5.34
C LEU A 313 4.30 -5.87 6.67
N VAL A 314 5.01 -6.99 6.73
CA VAL A 314 5.86 -7.36 7.86
C VAL A 314 7.29 -7.00 7.54
N LEU A 315 7.88 -6.16 8.38
CA LEU A 315 9.28 -5.74 8.31
C LEU A 315 9.99 -6.32 9.53
N ALA A 316 11.21 -6.81 9.36
CA ALA A 316 12.01 -7.25 10.49
C ALA A 316 13.46 -6.79 10.35
N THR A 317 14.10 -6.54 11.49
CA THR A 317 15.49 -6.08 11.53
C THR A 317 16.18 -6.63 12.77
N LEU A 318 17.39 -7.18 12.58
CA LEU A 318 18.30 -7.51 13.67
C LEU A 318 19.29 -6.35 13.84
N ALA A 319 19.39 -5.80 15.05
CA ALA A 319 20.29 -4.70 15.38
C ALA A 319 21.26 -5.12 16.50
N GLY A 320 22.55 -4.88 16.33
CA GLY A 320 23.59 -5.27 17.29
C GLY A 320 23.87 -6.78 17.34
N ALA A 321 23.52 -7.51 16.27
CA ALA A 321 23.73 -8.96 16.16
C ALA A 321 25.08 -9.34 15.53
N LYS A 322 25.95 -8.36 15.21
CA LYS A 322 27.25 -8.60 14.59
C LYS A 322 28.09 -9.57 15.42
N GLY A 323 28.67 -10.57 14.77
CA GLY A 323 29.45 -11.62 15.44
C GLY A 323 28.61 -12.78 15.98
N ALA A 324 27.28 -12.66 16.03
CA ALA A 324 26.42 -13.77 16.40
C ALA A 324 26.38 -14.83 15.30
N THR A 325 26.38 -16.11 15.67
CA THR A 325 26.20 -17.23 14.76
C THR A 325 24.76 -17.76 14.79
N LEU A 326 24.35 -18.52 13.79
CA LEU A 326 23.07 -19.22 13.81
C LEU A 326 23.23 -20.58 14.48
N ALA A 327 22.46 -20.84 15.54
CA ALA A 327 22.32 -22.18 16.09
C ALA A 327 21.27 -22.95 15.29
N VAL A 328 21.68 -24.08 14.73
CA VAL A 328 20.91 -24.97 13.87
C VAL A 328 20.90 -26.39 14.46
N SER A 329 19.98 -27.25 14.03
CA SER A 329 19.95 -28.67 14.45
C SER A 329 21.32 -29.34 14.21
N ASN A 330 21.67 -30.29 15.07
CA ASN A 330 22.94 -31.04 15.01
C ASN A 330 23.19 -31.68 13.64
N ARG A 331 22.13 -31.97 12.87
CA ARG A 331 22.21 -32.47 11.50
C ARG A 331 22.96 -31.53 10.54
N PHE A 332 23.01 -30.24 10.86
CA PHE A 332 23.64 -29.17 10.09
C PHE A 332 24.90 -28.64 10.78
N MET A 333 25.49 -29.38 11.73
CA MET A 333 26.79 -29.00 12.30
C MET A 333 27.84 -28.93 11.20
N VAL A 334 28.35 -27.73 10.97
CA VAL A 334 29.41 -27.42 10.02
C VAL A 334 30.67 -27.00 10.78
N TRP A 335 31.84 -27.28 10.21
CA TRP A 335 33.13 -26.86 10.76
C TRP A 335 33.34 -25.34 10.64
N GLU A 336 32.69 -24.71 9.67
CA GLU A 336 32.83 -23.29 9.37
C GLU A 336 31.54 -22.55 9.70
N HIS A 337 31.61 -21.63 10.65
CA HIS A 337 30.50 -20.78 11.04
C HIS A 337 30.70 -19.39 10.44
N TYR A 338 29.70 -18.89 9.71
CA TYR A 338 29.67 -17.53 9.21
C TYR A 338 28.84 -16.67 10.17
N PRO A 339 29.47 -15.86 11.04
CA PRO A 339 28.72 -14.96 11.91
C PRO A 339 28.10 -13.82 11.09
N VAL A 340 27.08 -13.18 11.66
CA VAL A 340 26.52 -11.95 11.10
C VAL A 340 27.61 -10.89 10.94
N ASP A 341 27.74 -10.34 9.74
CA ASP A 341 28.85 -9.48 9.32
C ASP A 341 28.67 -7.98 9.63
N ARG A 342 27.44 -7.55 9.96
CA ARG A 342 27.05 -6.14 10.12
C ARG A 342 26.15 -5.92 11.34
N ASP A 343 26.14 -4.70 11.86
CA ASP A 343 25.34 -4.36 13.04
C ASP A 343 23.85 -4.30 12.76
N LEU A 344 23.45 -3.88 11.55
CA LEU A 344 22.05 -3.78 11.15
C LEU A 344 21.75 -4.72 9.98
N VAL A 345 20.97 -5.77 10.25
CA VAL A 345 20.49 -6.71 9.23
C VAL A 345 19.01 -6.44 8.99
N VAL A 346 18.72 -5.69 7.93
CA VAL A 346 17.35 -5.50 7.43
C VAL A 346 16.95 -6.75 6.65
N LEU A 347 15.89 -7.43 7.11
CA LEU A 347 15.39 -8.65 6.50
C LEU A 347 14.42 -8.34 5.35
N PRO A 348 14.15 -9.30 4.44
CA PRO A 348 13.18 -9.11 3.37
C PRO A 348 11.79 -8.72 3.90
N ASP A 349 11.17 -7.74 3.24
CA ASP A 349 9.81 -7.30 3.54
C ASP A 349 8.80 -8.35 3.05
N VAL A 350 7.78 -8.70 3.86
CA VAL A 350 6.80 -9.74 3.54
C VAL A 350 5.38 -9.18 3.50
N LEU A 351 4.66 -9.36 2.40
CA LEU A 351 3.26 -8.95 2.26
C LEU A 351 2.31 -10.08 2.68
N ILE A 352 1.49 -9.84 3.69
CA ILE A 352 0.38 -10.69 4.10
C ILE A 352 -0.90 -10.14 3.45
N GLU A 353 -1.39 -10.81 2.40
CA GLU A 353 -2.55 -10.34 1.62
C GLU A 353 -3.91 -10.70 2.25
N SER A 354 -3.98 -11.75 3.08
CA SER A 354 -5.23 -12.29 3.60
C SER A 354 -5.19 -12.54 5.11
N LYS A 355 -6.37 -12.50 5.74
CA LYS A 355 -6.54 -12.79 7.18
C LYS A 355 -6.38 -14.29 7.48
N ASP A 356 -6.64 -15.13 6.48
CA ASP A 356 -6.66 -16.59 6.58
C ASP A 356 -5.37 -17.24 6.03
N SER A 357 -4.37 -16.43 5.66
CA SER A 357 -3.11 -16.95 5.13
C SER A 357 -2.30 -17.69 6.21
N ASP A 358 -1.54 -18.69 5.75
CA ASP A 358 -0.61 -19.43 6.58
C ASP A 358 0.69 -18.63 6.77
N LEU A 359 0.81 -18.02 7.95
CA LEU A 359 1.94 -17.15 8.29
C LEU A 359 3.29 -17.88 8.29
N LEU A 360 3.33 -19.19 8.54
CA LEU A 360 4.57 -19.96 8.41
C LEU A 360 5.03 -20.02 6.96
N THR A 361 4.10 -20.12 6.03
CA THR A 361 4.41 -20.10 4.60
C THR A 361 4.75 -18.68 4.14
N ASP A 362 3.95 -17.68 4.53
CA ASP A 362 4.14 -16.29 4.11
C ASP A 362 5.50 -15.73 4.54
N LEU A 363 5.92 -15.98 5.79
CA LEU A 363 7.14 -15.42 6.39
C LEU A 363 8.43 -16.17 6.00
N ARG A 364 8.35 -17.14 5.10
CA ARG A 364 9.51 -17.97 4.72
C ARG A 364 10.71 -17.14 4.26
N SER A 365 10.49 -16.14 3.40
CA SER A 365 11.58 -15.31 2.87
C SER A 365 12.30 -14.48 3.95
N LEU A 366 11.58 -14.11 5.02
CA LEU A 366 12.18 -13.46 6.19
C LEU A 366 13.16 -14.41 6.89
N PHE A 367 12.78 -15.68 7.09
CA PHE A 367 13.65 -16.67 7.70
C PHE A 367 14.80 -17.09 6.79
N ASP A 368 14.57 -17.20 5.49
CA ASP A 368 15.66 -17.36 4.52
C ASP A 368 16.67 -16.22 4.69
N GLY A 369 16.22 -14.97 4.86
CA GLY A 369 17.09 -13.82 5.13
C GLY A 369 17.93 -13.95 6.42
N VAL A 370 17.36 -14.47 7.51
CA VAL A 370 18.11 -14.73 8.76
C VAL A 370 19.21 -15.77 8.52
N TRP A 371 18.90 -16.84 7.80
CA TRP A 371 19.85 -17.89 7.45
C TRP A 371 20.93 -17.39 6.48
N ASN A 372 20.57 -16.56 5.50
CA ASN A 372 21.50 -15.93 4.57
C ASN A 372 22.49 -15.01 5.28
N ALA A 373 22.06 -14.29 6.33
CA ALA A 373 22.94 -13.47 7.16
C ALA A 373 24.04 -14.28 7.89
N CYS A 374 23.87 -15.60 7.98
CA CYS A 374 24.83 -16.54 8.58
C CYS A 374 25.40 -17.55 7.56
N GLY A 375 25.43 -17.20 6.27
CA GLY A 375 26.10 -17.96 5.21
C GLY A 375 25.34 -19.16 4.65
N TRP A 376 24.09 -19.38 5.06
CA TRP A 376 23.27 -20.47 4.52
C TRP A 376 22.48 -20.03 3.30
N VAL A 377 22.26 -20.94 2.35
CA VAL A 377 21.52 -20.64 1.10
C VAL A 377 20.02 -20.43 1.31
N ARG A 378 19.45 -21.02 2.36
CA ARG A 378 18.03 -20.91 2.75
C ARG A 378 17.81 -21.36 4.19
N CYS A 379 16.61 -21.16 4.70
CA CYS A 379 16.12 -21.78 5.93
C CYS A 379 15.86 -23.27 5.72
N PHE A 380 16.58 -24.11 6.47
CA PHE A 380 16.42 -25.57 6.41
C PHE A 380 15.36 -26.11 7.37
N ASP A 381 14.66 -25.24 8.10
CA ASP A 381 13.45 -25.60 8.83
C ASP A 381 12.25 -25.82 7.87
N TYR A 382 12.41 -25.48 6.59
CA TYR A 382 11.46 -25.82 5.52
C TYR A 382 11.98 -26.98 4.67
N ASN A 383 11.10 -27.92 4.32
CA ASN A 383 11.42 -28.99 3.38
C ASN A 383 11.48 -28.47 1.92
N GLU A 384 11.82 -29.35 0.98
CA GLU A 384 11.93 -29.01 -0.46
C GLU A 384 10.59 -28.54 -1.05
N GLN A 385 9.47 -28.99 -0.49
CA GLN A 385 8.13 -28.55 -0.88
C GLN A 385 7.71 -27.23 -0.20
N GLY A 386 8.61 -26.60 0.57
CA GLY A 386 8.37 -25.32 1.23
C GLY A 386 7.46 -25.41 2.46
N LYS A 387 7.22 -26.60 3.01
CA LYS A 387 6.44 -26.78 4.25
C LYS A 387 7.36 -26.73 5.46
N TRP A 388 6.87 -26.13 6.54
CA TRP A 388 7.54 -26.13 7.84
C TRP A 388 7.72 -27.56 8.35
N ALA A 389 8.96 -27.99 8.45
CA ALA A 389 9.39 -29.33 8.86
C ALA A 389 10.78 -29.22 9.53
N PRO A 390 10.87 -28.55 10.70
CA PRO A 390 12.13 -28.35 11.38
C PRO A 390 12.78 -29.70 11.69
N PRO A 391 14.08 -29.85 11.41
CA PRO A 391 14.82 -31.06 11.75
C PRO A 391 14.84 -31.22 13.28
N ALA A 392 14.66 -32.46 13.72
CA ALA A 392 14.73 -32.85 15.13
C ALA A 392 16.07 -32.52 15.78
#